data_AF-A0A966U549-F1
#
_entry.id   AF-A0A966U549-F1
#
_cell.length_a   1.000
_cell.length_b   1.000
_cell.length_c   1.000
_cell.angle_alpha   90.00
_cell.angle_beta   90.00
_cell.angle_gamma   90.00
#
_symmetry.space_group_name_H-M   'P 1'
#
loop_
_entity.id
_entity.type
_entity.pdbx_description
1 polymer ?
#
loop_
_entity_poly.entity_id
_entity_poly.type
_entity_poly.pdbx_seq_one_letter_code
_entity_poly.pdbx_strand_id
1 'polypeptide(L)'
;IPIGTLIANLLGAYLVGIALAYFIDQPTISPQWRLFIITGFLGGLTTFSSFSAEVVQLMQRDQLLLALGLALMHVCGSLLLTFLGIWTVHTFK
;
A
#
# COMPACT_ATOMS: atom_id res chain seq x y z
N ILE A 1 -6.77 2.62 17.30
CA ILE A 1 -6.22 2.71 15.93
C ILE A 1 -6.69 1.47 15.18
N PRO A 2 -7.45 1.61 14.09
CA PRO A 2 -7.89 0.48 13.26
C PRO A 2 -6.69 -0.15 12.55
N ILE A 3 -6.22 -1.27 13.10
CA ILE A 3 -4.99 -1.93 12.64
C ILE A 3 -5.23 -2.67 11.30
N GLY A 4 -6.47 -3.07 11.02
CA GLY A 4 -6.83 -3.76 9.78
C GLY A 4 -6.55 -2.93 8.53
N THR A 5 -7.01 -1.67 8.50
CA THR A 5 -6.76 -0.73 7.40
C THR A 5 -5.27 -0.48 7.21
N LEU A 6 -4.53 -0.31 8.31
CA LEU A 6 -3.08 -0.11 8.27
C LEU A 6 -2.36 -1.34 7.69
N ILE A 7 -2.63 -2.54 8.19
CA ILE A 7 -2.02 -3.78 7.69
C ILE A 7 -2.35 -3.98 6.21
N ALA A 8 -3.60 -3.79 5.80
CA ALA A 8 -4.03 -3.97 4.43
C ALA A 8 -3.29 -3.02 3.47
N ASN A 9 -3.19 -1.74 3.83
CA ASN A 9 -2.46 -0.73 3.03
C ASN A 9 -0.96 -1.02 2.98
N LEU A 10 -0.33 -1.35 4.11
CA LEU A 10 1.10 -1.65 4.18
C LEU A 10 1.46 -2.93 3.40
N LEU A 11 0.69 -4.00 3.57
CA LEU A 11 0.86 -5.24 2.82
C LEU A 11 0.65 -5.01 1.32
N GLY A 12 -0.42 -4.30 0.95
CA GLY A 12 -0.71 -3.97 -0.44
C GLY A 12 0.41 -3.15 -1.08
N ALA A 13 0.99 -2.18 -0.36
CA ALA A 13 2.12 -1.40 -0.82
C ALA A 13 3.38 -2.24 -1.05
N TYR A 14 3.70 -3.17 -0.13
CA TYR A 14 4.80 -4.11 -0.35
C TYR A 14 4.59 -4.98 -1.60
N LEU A 15 3.40 -5.56 -1.73
CA LEU A 15 3.05 -6.43 -2.84
C LEU A 15 3.01 -5.69 -4.19
N VAL A 16 2.57 -4.43 -4.21
CA VAL A 16 2.59 -3.64 -5.46
C VAL A 16 4.02 -3.34 -5.88
N GLY A 17 4.94 -3.09 -4.94
CA GLY A 17 6.36 -2.94 -5.23
C GLY A 17 6.95 -4.18 -5.90
N ILE A 18 6.65 -5.37 -5.36
CA ILE A 18 7.04 -6.65 -5.99
C ILE A 18 6.45 -6.79 -7.38
N ALA A 19 5.14 -6.56 -7.53
CA ALA A 19 4.44 -6.73 -8.80
C ALA A 19 5.01 -5.79 -9.88
N LEU A 20 5.27 -4.52 -9.54
CA LEU A 20 5.88 -3.55 -10.45
C LEU A 20 7.26 -4.01 -10.94
N ALA A 21 8.15 -4.39 -10.03
CA ALA A 21 9.50 -4.84 -10.38
C ALA A 21 9.50 -6.18 -11.15
N TYR A 22 8.55 -7.08 -10.87
CA TYR A 22 8.42 -8.34 -11.60
C TYR A 22 7.92 -8.12 -13.03
N PHE A 23 6.86 -7.33 -13.21
CA PHE A 23 6.23 -7.14 -14.52
C PHE A 23 7.07 -6.28 -15.48
N ILE A 24 7.92 -5.38 -14.97
CA ILE A 24 8.84 -4.60 -15.82
C ILE A 24 9.78 -5.50 -16.62
N ASP A 25 10.25 -6.59 -16.01
CA ASP A 25 11.21 -7.51 -16.65
C ASP A 25 10.54 -8.64 -17.45
N GLN A 26 9.20 -8.71 -17.46
CA GLN A 26 8.43 -9.78 -18.11
C GLN A 26 7.43 -9.21 -19.13
N PRO A 27 7.89 -8.54 -20.20
CA PRO A 27 7.01 -7.87 -21.19
C PRO A 27 6.15 -8.86 -22.00
N THR A 28 6.49 -10.15 -21.98
CA THR A 28 5.73 -11.22 -22.65
C THR A 28 4.48 -11.63 -21.89
N ILE A 29 4.34 -11.27 -20.61
CA ILE A 29 3.13 -11.56 -19.83
C ILE A 29 1.99 -10.66 -20.30
N SER A 30 0.81 -11.25 -20.51
CA SER A 30 -0.39 -10.51 -20.91
C SER A 30 -0.67 -9.34 -19.97
N PRO A 31 -0.94 -8.12 -20.49
CA PRO A 31 -1.28 -6.94 -19.68
C PRO A 31 -2.47 -7.15 -18.74
N GLN A 32 -3.35 -8.11 -19.05
CA GLN A 32 -4.51 -8.46 -18.23
C GLN A 32 -4.12 -8.97 -16.84
N TRP A 33 -3.00 -9.70 -16.73
CA TRP A 33 -2.51 -10.16 -15.42
C TRP A 33 -2.04 -9.01 -14.55
N ARG A 34 -1.36 -8.03 -15.14
CA ARG A 34 -0.97 -6.81 -14.43
C ARG A 34 -2.19 -6.03 -13.95
N LEU A 35 -3.21 -5.89 -14.78
CA LEU A 35 -4.48 -5.24 -14.41
C LEU A 35 -5.18 -6.00 -13.28
N PHE A 36 -5.30 -7.32 -13.38
CA PHE A 36 -5.94 -8.15 -12.37
C PHE A 36 -5.24 -8.06 -11.01
N ILE A 37 -3.91 -8.15 -10.98
CA ILE A 37 -3.15 -8.13 -9.72
C ILE A 37 -3.09 -6.72 -9.13
N ILE A 38 -2.64 -5.73 -9.92
CA ILE A 38 -2.37 -4.38 -9.41
C ILE A 38 -3.67 -3.60 -9.22
N THR A 39 -4.49 -3.50 -10.27
CA THR A 39 -5.72 -2.70 -10.22
C THR A 39 -6.86 -3.45 -9.52
N GLY A 40 -6.99 -4.76 -9.77
CA GLY A 40 -8.06 -5.56 -9.18
C GLY A 40 -7.79 -5.96 -7.73
N PHE A 41 -6.90 -6.94 -7.52
CA PHE A 41 -6.66 -7.54 -6.21
C PHE A 41 -6.05 -6.54 -5.21
N LEU A 42 -4.92 -5.91 -5.56
CA LEU A 42 -4.26 -4.95 -4.66
C LEU A 42 -5.07 -3.66 -4.51
N GLY A 43 -5.77 -3.22 -5.56
CA GLY A 43 -6.73 -2.12 -5.48
C GLY A 43 -7.92 -2.41 -4.56
N GLY A 44 -8.40 -3.66 -4.52
CA GLY A 44 -9.47 -4.07 -3.58
C GLY A 44 -8.98 -4.36 -2.16
N LEU A 45 -7.73 -4.77 -1.99
CA LEU A 45 -7.11 -4.99 -0.67
C LEU A 45 -6.87 -3.66 0.05
N THR A 46 -6.41 -2.64 -0.68
CA THR A 46 -6.04 -1.34 -0.11
C THR A 46 -7.20 -0.36 -0.15
N THR A 47 -7.18 0.64 0.73
CA THR A 47 -8.24 1.65 0.80
C THR A 47 -7.72 2.99 1.29
N PHE A 48 -7.91 4.02 0.46
CA PHE A 48 -7.64 5.41 0.85
C PHE A 48 -8.84 6.03 1.58
N SER A 49 -10.07 5.63 1.23
CA SER A 49 -11.29 6.18 1.82
C SER A 49 -11.44 5.84 3.29
N SER A 50 -11.15 4.59 3.68
CA SER A 50 -11.18 4.17 5.09
C SER A 50 -10.09 4.90 5.89
N PHE A 51 -8.86 4.91 5.38
CA PHE A 51 -7.75 5.68 5.96
C PHE A 51 -8.14 7.16 6.22
N SER A 52 -8.71 7.82 5.22
CA SER A 52 -9.13 9.23 5.32
C SER A 52 -10.18 9.43 6.42
N ALA A 53 -11.21 8.59 6.45
CA ALA A 53 -12.26 8.66 7.47
C ALA A 53 -11.70 8.45 8.88
N GLU A 54 -10.75 7.53 9.06
CA GLU A 54 -10.13 7.24 10.34
C GLU A 54 -9.28 8.40 10.86
N VAL A 55 -8.49 9.05 9.98
CA VAL A 55 -7.73 10.25 10.33
C VAL A 55 -8.68 11.39 10.71
N VAL A 56 -9.72 11.64 9.92
CA VAL A 56 -10.70 12.69 10.20
C VAL A 56 -11.45 12.43 11.51
N GLN A 57 -11.81 11.18 11.82
CA GLN A 57 -12.42 10.83 13.10
C GLN A 57 -11.50 11.13 14.29
N LEU A 58 -10.19 10.93 14.16
CA LEU A 58 -9.23 11.31 15.21
C LEU A 58 -9.15 12.84 15.35
N MET A 59 -9.17 13.57 14.24
CA MET A 59 -9.20 15.04 14.27
C MET A 59 -10.47 15.58 14.93
N GLN A 60 -11.64 15.00 14.64
CA GLN A 60 -12.92 15.36 15.27
C GLN A 60 -12.98 15.06 16.77
N ARG A 61 -12.10 14.19 17.28
CA ARG A 61 -11.95 13.87 18.70
C ARG A 61 -10.85 14.69 19.39
N ASP A 62 -10.34 15.74 18.72
CA ASP A 62 -9.22 16.57 19.16
C ASP A 62 -7.90 15.79 19.37
N GLN A 63 -7.77 14.60 18.78
CA GLN A 63 -6.60 13.72 18.91
C GLN A 63 -5.58 13.96 17.79
N LEU A 64 -5.14 15.21 17.60
CA LEU A 64 -4.31 15.63 16.47
C LEU A 64 -2.99 14.85 16.36
N LEU A 65 -2.33 14.55 17.49
CA LEU A 65 -1.08 13.80 17.49
C LEU A 65 -1.27 12.37 16.94
N LEU A 66 -2.38 11.72 17.32
CA LEU A 66 -2.72 10.38 16.83
C LEU A 66 -3.15 10.42 15.35
N ALA A 67 -3.90 11.44 14.95
CA ALA A 67 -4.28 11.65 13.55
C ALA A 67 -3.04 11.80 12.65
N LEU A 68 -2.10 12.65 13.07
CA LEU A 68 -0.83 12.84 12.36
C LEU A 68 0.00 11.56 12.34
N GLY A 69 0.12 10.87 13.47
CA GLY A 69 0.83 9.59 13.55
C GLY A 69 0.25 8.55 12.60
N LEU A 70 -1.09 8.41 12.55
CA LEU A 70 -1.76 7.49 11.64
C LEU A 70 -1.51 7.86 10.16
N ALA A 71 -1.62 9.15 9.82
CA ALA A 71 -1.33 9.64 8.48
C ALA A 71 0.10 9.36 8.03
N LEU A 72 1.09 9.64 8.89
CA LEU A 72 2.49 9.38 8.60
C LEU A 72 2.78 7.88 8.48
N MET A 73 2.21 7.04 9.36
CA MET A 73 2.37 5.59 9.27
C MET A 73 1.83 5.04 7.95
N HIS A 74 0.66 5.52 7.49
CA HIS A 74 0.12 5.13 6.19
C HIS A 74 1.00 5.59 5.03
N VAL A 75 1.33 6.89 4.96
CA VAL A 75 2.04 7.46 3.82
C VAL A 75 3.50 6.98 3.79
N CYS A 76 4.25 7.23 4.85
CA CYS A 76 5.67 6.90 4.90
C CYS A 76 5.88 5.37 4.92
N GLY A 77 5.05 4.64 5.66
CA GLY A 77 5.12 3.18 5.71
C GLY A 77 4.82 2.53 4.35
N SER A 78 3.80 3.00 3.63
CA SER A 78 3.48 2.45 2.30
C SER A 78 4.56 2.76 1.27
N LEU A 79 5.12 3.98 1.28
CA LEU A 79 6.23 4.32 0.39
C LEU A 79 7.46 3.44 0.68
N LEU A 80 7.84 3.32 1.96
CA LEU A 80 8.95 2.46 2.38
C LEU A 80 8.74 1.01 1.93
N LEU A 81 7.55 0.45 2.17
CA LEU A 81 7.25 -0.94 1.80
C LEU A 81 7.20 -1.15 0.29
N THR A 82 6.73 -0.16 -0.48
CA THR A 82 6.80 -0.22 -1.95
C THR A 82 8.24 -0.31 -2.42
N PHE A 83 9.13 0.54 -1.88
CA PHE A 83 10.57 0.48 -2.17
C PHE A 83 11.19 -0.87 -1.77
N LEU A 84 10.85 -1.38 -0.58
CA LEU A 84 11.33 -2.68 -0.12
C LEU A 84 10.84 -3.82 -1.01
N GLY A 85 9.59 -3.79 -1.48
CA GLY A 85 9.04 -4.78 -2.41
C GLY A 85 9.80 -4.82 -3.74
N ILE A 86 10.13 -3.64 -4.29
CA ILE A 86 10.98 -3.52 -5.49
C ILE A 86 12.38 -4.10 -5.21
N TRP A 87 12.98 -3.69 -4.09
CA TRP A 87 14.33 -4.12 -3.71
C TRP A 87 14.44 -5.64 -3.50
N THR A 88 13.41 -6.26 -2.90
CA THR A 88 13.29 -7.72 -2.76
C THR A 88 13.45 -8.39 -4.12
N VAL A 89 12.70 -7.97 -5.14
CA VAL A 89 12.75 -8.59 -6.47
C VAL A 89 14.14 -8.45 -7.10
N HIS A 90 14.81 -7.31 -6.94
CA HIS A 90 16.16 -7.12 -7.46
C HIS A 90 17.23 -7.94 -6.72
N THR A 91 17.02 -8.26 -5.45
CA THR A 91 18.00 -9.02 -4.64
C THR A 91 17.94 -10.52 -4.92
N PHE A 92 16.77 -11.05 -5.28
CA PHE A 92 16.56 -12.47 -5.59
C PHE A 92 16.66 -12.79 -7.09
N LYS A 93 17.03 -11.80 -7.91
CA LYS A 93 17.39 -11.98 -9.33
C LYS A 93 18.90 -12.14 -9.45
#